data_AF-R4X3M0-F1
#
_entry.id   AF-R4X3M0-F1
#
_cell.length_a   1.000
_cell.length_b   1.000
_cell.length_c   1.000
_cell.angle_alpha   90.00
_cell.angle_beta   90.00
_cell.angle_gamma   90.00
#
_symmetry.space_group_name_H-M   'P 1'
#
loop_
_entity.id
_entity.type
_entity.pdbx_description
1 polymer ?
#
loop_
_entity_poly.entity_id
_entity_poly.type
_entity_poly.pdbx_seq_one_letter_code
_entity_poly.pdbx_strand_id
1 'polypeptide(L)' 'MRFYLMPGVGHGTGPFHPAIDSLSALDHWVESGAAPETLQMSDLNTAKLGRTRPLCRYPAWPKFVGGNVTDVASFSCVDR' A
#
# COMPACT_ATOMS: atom_id res chain seq x y z
N MET A 1 -0.80 -17.39 4.22
CA MET A 1 -0.62 -16.65 2.95
C MET A 1 -1.45 -15.37 3.00
N ARG A 2 -0.93 -14.24 2.51
CA ARG A 2 -1.65 -12.96 2.36
C ARG A 2 -1.45 -12.44 0.94
N PHE A 3 -2.49 -11.81 0.39
CA PHE A 3 -2.48 -11.28 -0.97
C PHE A 3 -2.87 -9.79 -0.94
N TYR A 4 -2.21 -8.99 -1.77
CA TYR A 4 -2.38 -7.55 -1.85
C TYR A 4 -2.47 -7.13 -3.31
N LEU A 5 -3.45 -6.28 -3.61
CA LEU A 5 -3.56 -5.64 -4.92
C LEU A 5 -3.04 -4.20 -4.83
N MET A 6 -2.34 -3.77 -5.87
CA MET A 6 -1.78 -2.42 -5.96
C MET A 6 -2.43 -1.68 -7.14
N PRO A 7 -3.52 -0.92 -6.91
CA PRO A 7 -4.18 -0.18 -7.99
C PRO A 7 -3.23 0.82 -8.66
N GLY A 8 -3.19 0.80 -9.99
CA GLY A 8 -2.33 1.70 -10.77
C GLY A 8 -0.88 1.23 -10.92
N VAL A 9 -0.54 0.03 -10.43
CA VAL A 9 0.77 -0.60 -10.63
C VAL A 9 0.67 -1.68 -11.70
N GLY A 10 1.55 -1.63 -12.70
CA GLY A 10 1.76 -2.67 -13.70
C GLY A 10 2.85 -3.67 -13.30
N HIS A 11 3.66 -4.14 -14.25
CA HIS A 11 4.79 -5.03 -13.96
C HIS A 11 5.99 -4.24 -13.40
N GLY A 12 5.89 -3.84 -12.12
CA GLY A 12 6.90 -3.10 -11.38
C GLY A 12 6.69 -1.59 -11.30
N THR A 13 6.01 -1.00 -12.29
CA THR A 13 5.72 0.45 -12.34
C THR A 13 4.41 0.74 -13.08
N GLY A 14 4.00 1.99 -13.17
CA GLY A 14 2.79 2.45 -13.85
C GLY A 14 2.37 3.85 -13.43
N PRO A 15 1.08 4.21 -13.57
CA PRO A 15 0.52 5.43 -12.99
C PRO A 15 0.78 5.62 -11.48
N PHE A 16 1.12 4.53 -10.80
CA PHE A 16 1.71 4.50 -9.46
C PHE A 16 3.01 3.67 -9.54
N HIS A 17 4.14 4.24 -9.13
CA HIS A 17 5.42 3.53 -9.06
C HIS A 17 5.72 3.19 -7.60
N PRO A 18 5.40 1.98 -7.14
CA PRO A 18 5.35 1.69 -5.71
C PRO A 18 6.75 1.47 -5.11
N ALA A 19 6.98 2.08 -3.95
CA ALA A 19 7.96 1.62 -2.98
C ALA A 19 7.24 1.14 -1.72
N ILE A 20 7.59 -0.07 -1.27
CA ILE A 20 7.05 -0.73 -0.08
C ILE A 20 8.23 -1.45 0.57
N ASP A 21 8.34 -1.38 1.90
CA ASP A 21 9.30 -2.17 2.66
C ASP A 21 8.76 -3.59 2.91
N SER A 22 8.74 -4.40 1.84
CA SER A 22 8.25 -5.77 1.91
C SER A 22 9.19 -6.71 2.65
N LEU A 23 10.49 -6.42 2.68
CA LEU A 23 11.48 -7.28 3.34
C LEU A 23 11.28 -7.23 4.85
N SER A 24 11.26 -6.04 5.45
CA SER A 24 10.99 -5.91 6.89
C SER A 24 9.64 -6.50 7.27
N ALA A 25 8.62 -6.35 6.44
CA ALA A 25 7.30 -6.96 6.68
C ALA A 25 7.34 -8.50 6.71
N LEU A 26 8.18 -9.13 5.88
CA LEU A 26 8.39 -10.58 5.88
C LEU A 26 9.23 -11.03 7.08
N ASP A 27 10.29 -10.31 7.40
CA ASP A 27 11.16 -10.59 8.56
C ASP A 27 10.33 -10.57 9.85
N HIS A 28 9.54 -9.50 10.07
CA HIS A 28 8.64 -9.42 11.22
C HIS A 28 7.63 -10.56 11.25
N TRP A 29 7.08 -10.98 10.10
CA TRP A 29 6.14 -12.08 10.08
C TRP A 29 6.81 -13.40 10.47
N VAL A 30 7.96 -13.71 9.88
CA VAL A 30 8.64 -14.99 10.09
C VAL A 30 9.25 -15.07 11.48
N GLU A 31 9.88 -14.00 11.96
CA GLU A 31 10.66 -14.01 13.20
C GLU A 31 9.82 -13.73 14.44
N SER A 32 8.79 -12.88 14.34
CA SER A 32 7.97 -12.45 15.49
C SER A 32 6.51 -12.93 15.43
N GLY A 33 6.11 -13.60 14.36
CA GLY A 33 4.72 -14.00 14.14
C GLY A 33 3.77 -12.84 13.78
N ALA A 34 4.30 -11.62 13.63
CA ALA A 34 3.53 -10.43 13.33
C ALA A 34 3.21 -10.33 11.83
N ALA A 35 2.14 -11.00 11.41
CA ALA A 35 1.72 -10.99 10.01
C ALA A 35 1.28 -9.56 9.57
N PRO A 36 1.67 -9.10 8.37
CA PRO A 36 1.47 -7.71 7.94
C PRO A 36 0.00 -7.42 7.65
N GLU A 37 -0.70 -6.54 8.37
CA GLU A 37 -2.09 -6.22 8.06
C GLU A 37 -2.19 -5.22 6.89
N THR A 38 -2.12 -3.93 7.19
CA THR A 38 -2.07 -2.86 6.19
C THR A 38 -0.64 -2.33 6.14
N LEU A 39 -0.04 -2.36 4.96
CA LEU A 39 1.27 -1.71 4.73
C LEU A 39 1.06 -0.35 4.09
N GLN A 40 2.10 0.48 4.05
CA GLN A 40 2.09 1.74 3.31
C GLN A 40 2.93 1.62 2.05
N MET A 41 2.43 2.17 0.94
CA MET A 41 3.20 2.32 -0.30
C MET A 41 3.37 3.81 -0.62
N SER A 42 4.55 4.19 -1.13
CA SER A 42 4.82 5.53 -1.65
C SER A 42 5.03 5.50 -3.15
N ASP A 43 4.64 6.58 -3.83
CA ASP A 43 4.82 6.76 -5.26
C ASP A 43 6.19 7.39 -5.55
N LEU A 44 6.97 6.75 -6.41
CA LEU A 44 8.29 7.19 -6.86
C LEU A 44 8.24 7.98 -8.18
N ASN A 45 7.08 8.12 -8.82
CA ASN A 45 6.95 8.94 -10.02
C ASN A 45 7.26 10.41 -9.71
N THR A 46 8.16 11.06 -10.46
CA THR A 46 8.59 12.45 -10.20
C THR A 46 7.43 13.43 -10.01
N ALA A 47 6.38 13.32 -10.85
CA ALA A 47 5.21 14.21 -10.78
C ALA A 47 4.30 13.99 -9.57
N LYS A 48 4.45 12.87 -8.86
CA LYS A 48 3.64 12.45 -7.70
C LYS A 48 4.52 11.97 -6.54
N LEU A 49 5.79 12.36 -6.53
CA LEU A 49 6.79 11.86 -5.60
C LEU A 49 6.32 12.08 -4.16
N GLY A 50 6.31 11.02 -3.36
CA GLY A 50 5.90 11.07 -1.96
C GLY A 50 4.38 10.98 -1.73
N ARG A 51 3.56 10.82 -2.78
CA ARG A 51 2.15 10.42 -2.62
C ARG A 51 2.09 9.03 -1.99
N THR A 52 1.25 8.84 -0.97
CA THR A 52 1.17 7.57 -0.23
C THR A 52 -0.23 6.93 -0.32
N ARG A 53 -0.29 5.60 -0.28
CA ARG A 53 -1.53 4.82 -0.25
C ARG A 53 -1.41 3.65 0.74
N PRO A 54 -2.51 3.20 1.36
CA PRO A 54 -2.48 1.96 2.12
C PRO A 54 -2.52 0.77 1.16
N LEU A 55 -1.64 -0.20 1.39
CA LEU A 55 -1.64 -1.51 0.76
C LEU A 55 -2.59 -2.42 1.55
N CYS A 56 -3.83 -2.50 1.07
CA CYS A 56 -4.88 -3.26 1.73
C CYS A 56 -4.76 -4.74 1.43
N ARG A 57 -4.91 -5.58 2.46
CA ARG A 57 -5.03 -7.03 2.30
C ARG A 57 -6.32 -7.35 1.55
N TYR A 58 -6.22 -8.15 0.49
CA TYR A 58 -7.37 -8.61 -0.29
C TYR A 58 -8.39 -9.34 0.63
N PRO A 59 -9.71 -9.13 0.45
CA PRO A 59 -10.38 -8.42 -0.66
C PRO A 59 -10.54 -6.90 -0.48
N ALA A 60 -10.02 -6.32 0.60
CA ALA A 60 -10.17 -4.90 0.86
C ALA A 60 -9.39 -4.03 -0.15
N TRP A 61 -9.85 -2.79 -0.34
CA TRP A 61 -9.24 -1.82 -1.24
C TRP A 61 -9.15 -0.43 -0.59
N PRO A 62 -8.18 0.41 -0.99
CA PRO A 62 -7.99 1.73 -0.42
C PRO A 62 -9.08 2.70 -0.91
N LYS A 63 -10.07 3.01 -0.08
CA LYS A 63 -11.12 4.00 -0.36
C LYS A 63 -10.74 5.35 0.22
N PHE A 64 -10.80 6.40 -0.61
CA PHE A 64 -10.64 7.77 -0.14
C PHE A 64 -11.82 8.16 0.77
N VAL A 65 -11.51 8.68 1.96
CA VAL A 65 -12.50 9.04 2.98
C VAL A 65 -12.54 10.55 3.29
N GLY A 66 -11.67 11.34 2.66
CA GLY A 66 -11.59 12.79 2.83
C GLY A 66 -10.20 13.25 3.26
N GLY A 67 -9.92 14.56 3.17
CA GLY A 67 -8.61 15.14 3.50
C GLY A 67 -7.68 15.30 2.29
N ASN A 68 -6.37 15.28 2.53
CA ASN A 68 -5.37 15.45 1.47
C ASN A 68 -5.25 14.18 0.62
N VAL A 69 -5.61 14.25 -0.66
CA VAL A 69 -5.57 13.13 -1.60
C VAL A 69 -4.17 12.52 -1.79
N THR A 70 -3.08 13.21 -1.41
CA THR A 70 -1.73 12.66 -1.51
C THR A 70 -1.30 11.87 -0.28
N ASP A 71 -2.06 11.92 0.81
CA ASP A 71 -1.70 11.33 2.11
C ASP A 71 -2.46 10.02 2.36
N VAL A 72 -1.77 9.04 2.94
CA VAL A 72 -2.29 7.73 3.34
C VAL A 72 -3.41 7.87 4.38
N ALA A 73 -3.33 8.87 5.27
CA ALA A 73 -4.32 9.11 6.31
C ALA A 73 -5.72 9.45 5.75
N SER A 74 -5.78 9.87 4.49
CA SER A 74 -7.03 10.21 3.79
C SER A 74 -7.73 8.99 3.18
N PHE A 75 -7.24 7.77 3.45
CA PHE A 75 -7.76 6.52 2.91
C PHE A 75 -8.03 5.51 4.02
N SER A 76 -9.06 4.68 3.83
CA SER A 76 -9.31 3.51 4.66
C SER A 76 -9.36 2.27 3.79
N CYS A 77 -8.82 1.16 4.28
CA CYS A 77 -9.10 -0.15 3.70
C CYS A 77 -10.54 -0.50 4.02
N VAL A 78 -11.33 -0.79 2.98
CA VAL A 78 -12.73 -1.22 3.12
C VAL A 78 -12.96 -2.45 2.27
N ASP A 79 -13.81 -3.35 2.76
CA ASP A 79 -14.31 -4.46 1.97
C ASP A 79 -15.29 -3.95 0.89
N ARG A 80 -15.49 -4.77 -0.14
CA ARG A 80 -16.44 -4.49 -1.21
C ARG A 80 -17.86 -4.85 -0.80
#